data_AF-A0A924X3I6-F1
#
_entry.id   AF-A0A924X3I6-F1
#
_cell.length_a   1.000
_cell.length_b   1.000
_cell.length_c   1.000
_cell.angle_alpha   90.00
_cell.angle_beta   90.00
_cell.angle_gamma   90.00
#
_symmetry.space_group_name_H-M   'P 1'
#
loop_
_entity.id
_entity.type
_entity.pdbx_description
1 polymer ?
#
loop_
_entity_poly.entity_id
_entity_poly.type
_entity_poly.pdbx_seq_one_letter_code
_entity_poly.pdbx_strand_id
1 'polypeptide(L)'
;MSTEFWEVHREGTLERSHQIDGCQALNLAPNQKYEQEHPESQLGATAKDIFGLSKICKVPAIAQKEILQLFIYNYLIGNSDAHAKNISFLINKTSFERGELK
;
A
#
# COMPACT_ATOMS: atom_id res chain seq x y z
N MET A 1 -1.53 9.51 9.44
CA MET A 1 -2.63 8.76 10.09
C MET A 1 -2.33 7.30 9.85
N SER A 2 -1.85 6.56 10.85
CA SER A 2 -1.67 5.12 10.74
C SER A 2 -3.04 4.47 10.74
N THR A 3 -3.33 3.63 9.76
CA THR A 3 -4.60 2.91 9.71
C THR A 3 -4.44 1.62 10.49
N GLU A 4 -4.96 1.57 11.72
CA GLU A 4 -5.00 0.34 12.52
C GLU A 4 -6.23 -0.48 12.10
N PHE A 5 -6.00 -1.69 11.58
CA PHE A 5 -7.07 -2.63 11.25
C PHE A 5 -7.15 -3.75 12.31
N TRP A 6 -8.38 -4.08 12.68
CA TRP A 6 -8.70 -5.13 13.63
C TRP A 6 -9.15 -6.38 12.88
N GLU A 7 -8.51 -7.51 13.17
CA GLU A 7 -8.95 -8.80 12.66
C GLU A 7 -9.71 -9.55 13.76
N VAL A 8 -10.85 -10.14 13.39
CA VAL A 8 -11.67 -10.97 14.27
C VAL A 8 -11.26 -12.43 14.05
N HIS A 9 -10.71 -13.08 15.07
CA HIS A 9 -10.43 -14.51 15.01
C HIS A 9 -11.65 -15.37 15.34
N ARG A 10 -11.63 -16.63 14.90
CA ARG A 10 -12.73 -17.62 15.03
C ARG A 10 -13.21 -17.85 16.47
N GLU A 11 -12.47 -17.41 17.48
CA GLU A 11 -12.79 -17.57 18.91
C GLU A 11 -13.28 -16.28 19.59
N GLY A 12 -13.57 -15.22 18.83
CA GLY A 12 -14.09 -13.96 19.37
C GLY A 12 -13.01 -13.05 19.97
N THR A 13 -11.73 -13.39 19.81
CA THR A 13 -10.60 -12.52 20.16
C THR A 13 -10.36 -11.50 19.05
N LEU A 14 -10.11 -10.25 19.46
CA LEU A 14 -9.71 -9.14 18.59
C LEU A 14 -8.19 -8.99 18.66
N GLU A 15 -7.52 -9.17 17.53
CA GLU A 15 -6.09 -8.89 17.40
C GLU A 15 -5.86 -7.70 16.48
N ARG A 16 -4.87 -6.87 16.82
CA ARG A 16 -4.43 -5.75 15.96
C ARG A 16 -3.45 -6.29 14.93
N SER A 17 -3.77 -6.10 13.67
CA SER A 17 -2.82 -6.32 12.58
C SER A 17 -2.12 -5.00 12.27
N HIS A 18 -0.78 -4.99 12.30
CA HIS A 18 -0.03 -3.79 11.98
C HIS A 18 -0.02 -3.59 10.46
N GLN A 19 -0.49 -2.44 10.01
CA GLN A 19 -0.51 -2.09 8.60
C GLN A 19 0.09 -0.70 8.41
N ILE A 20 0.80 -0.52 7.29
CA ILE A 20 1.30 0.78 6.86
C ILE A 20 0.83 1.06 5.43
N ASP A 21 0.62 2.34 5.13
CA ASP A 21 0.30 2.79 3.77
C ASP A 21 1.56 2.97 2.89
N GLY A 22 1.39 3.17 1.59
CA GLY A 22 2.50 3.32 0.65
C GLY A 22 3.39 4.53 0.92
N CYS A 23 2.86 5.63 1.47
CA CYS A 23 3.69 6.77 1.88
C CYS A 23 4.57 6.37 3.06
N GLN A 24 3.99 5.72 4.06
CA GLN A 24 4.74 5.23 5.22
C GLN A 24 5.80 4.20 4.82
N ALA A 25 5.47 3.29 3.90
CA ALA A 25 6.40 2.27 3.40
C ALA A 25 7.57 2.88 2.63
N LEU A 26 7.34 4.00 1.92
CA LEU A 26 8.36 4.75 1.20
C LEU A 26 9.04 5.84 2.03
N ASN A 27 8.65 6.00 3.31
CA ASN A 27 9.10 7.08 4.18
C ASN A 27 8.86 8.49 3.60
N LEU A 28 7.69 8.68 3.00
CA LEU A 28 7.23 9.94 2.41
C LEU A 28 6.21 10.64 3.32
N ALA A 29 6.17 11.97 3.25
CA ALA A 29 5.18 12.74 3.97
C ALA A 29 3.77 12.54 3.40
N PRO A 30 2.68 12.75 4.18
CA PRO A 30 1.31 12.52 3.70
C PRO A 30 0.89 13.35 2.48
N ASN A 31 1.48 14.53 2.28
CA ASN A 31 1.27 15.40 1.11
C ASN A 31 1.99 14.89 -0.15
N GLN A 32 2.87 13.90 -0.03
CA GLN A 32 3.58 13.26 -1.14
C GLN A 32 2.86 11.98 -1.60
N LYS A 33 1.54 11.91 -1.42
CA LYS A 33 0.73 10.73 -1.78
C LYS A 33 0.54 10.56 -3.27
N TYR A 34 0.48 11.67 -4.02
CA TYR A 34 0.43 11.67 -5.47
C TYR A 34 1.84 11.72 -6.04
N GLU A 35 2.04 11.09 -7.19
CA GLU A 35 3.29 11.23 -7.96
C GLU A 35 3.56 12.72 -8.27
N GLN A 36 2.52 13.42 -8.72
CA GLN A 36 2.50 14.86 -8.92
C GLN A 36 1.08 15.38 -8.68
N GLU A 37 0.89 16.22 -7.67
CA GLU A 37 -0.43 16.81 -7.35
C GLU A 37 -0.68 18.04 -8.24
N HIS A 38 0.32 18.92 -8.33
CA HIS A 38 0.35 20.11 -9.18
C HIS A 38 1.75 20.30 -9.80
N PRO A 39 1.93 21.07 -10.90
CA PRO A 39 3.23 21.30 -11.53
C PRO A 39 4.35 21.78 -10.59
N GLU A 40 3.99 22.57 -9.59
CA GLU A 40 4.87 23.13 -8.56
C GLU A 40 4.97 22.27 -7.29
N SER A 41 4.21 21.16 -7.21
CA SER A 41 4.22 20.29 -6.04
C SER A 41 5.52 19.51 -5.93
N GLN A 42 5.90 19.20 -4.69
CA GLN A 42 6.97 18.24 -4.45
C GLN A 42 6.53 16.87 -4.99
N LEU A 43 7.41 16.22 -5.76
CA LEU A 43 7.15 14.87 -6.26
C LEU A 43 6.95 13.89 -5.10
N GLY A 44 5.94 13.03 -5.26
CA GLY A 44 5.62 11.99 -4.31
C GLY A 44 5.91 10.59 -4.85
N ALA A 45 5.17 9.62 -4.34
CA ALA A 45 5.38 8.22 -4.68
C ALA A 45 5.01 7.95 -6.15
N THR A 46 5.97 7.44 -6.92
CA THR A 46 5.71 6.98 -8.29
C THR A 46 5.16 5.56 -8.29
N ALA A 47 4.55 5.15 -9.41
CA ALA A 47 4.17 3.74 -9.61
C ALA A 47 5.37 2.80 -9.51
N LYS A 48 6.56 3.25 -9.92
CA LYS A 48 7.82 2.48 -9.83
C LYS A 48 8.26 2.28 -8.39
N ASP A 49 8.14 3.31 -7.54
CA ASP A 49 8.51 3.23 -6.14
C ASP A 49 7.62 2.22 -5.40
N ILE A 50 6.30 2.32 -5.61
CA ILE A 50 5.32 1.38 -5.05
C ILE A 50 5.57 -0.04 -5.55
N PHE A 51 5.81 -0.24 -6.85
CA PHE A 51 6.15 -1.57 -7.38
C PHE A 51 7.47 -2.09 -6.77
N GLY A 52 8.42 -1.21 -6.47
CA GLY A 52 9.68 -1.53 -5.80
C GLY A 52 9.49 -2.17 -4.42
N LEU A 53 8.44 -1.78 -3.68
CA LEU A 53 8.12 -2.34 -2.35
C LEU A 53 7.81 -3.85 -2.41
N SER A 54 7.39 -4.38 -3.57
CA SER A 54 7.19 -5.83 -3.73
C SER A 54 8.44 -6.66 -3.41
N LYS A 55 9.64 -6.10 -3.60
CA LYS A 55 10.91 -6.81 -3.39
C LYS A 55 11.21 -7.10 -1.93
N ILE A 56 10.64 -6.31 -1.02
CA ILE A 56 10.81 -6.48 0.44
C ILE A 56 9.66 -7.27 1.07
N CYS A 57 8.64 -7.64 0.27
CA CYS A 57 7.58 -8.52 0.73
C CYS A 57 8.08 -9.97 0.91
N LYS A 58 7.40 -10.72 1.77
CA LYS A 58 7.70 -12.12 2.10
C LYS A 58 7.80 -13.03 0.88
N VAL A 59 6.89 -12.85 -0.07
CA VAL A 59 6.90 -13.57 -1.36
C VAL A 59 6.85 -12.54 -2.49
N PRO A 60 8.01 -12.08 -3.00
CA PRO A 60 8.06 -10.98 -3.95
C PRO A 60 7.24 -11.20 -5.22
N ALA A 61 7.23 -12.42 -5.76
CA ALA A 61 6.48 -12.74 -6.97
C ALA A 61 4.95 -12.58 -6.79
N ILE A 62 4.43 -12.94 -5.61
CA ILE A 62 3.00 -12.75 -5.28
C ILE A 62 2.71 -11.26 -5.15
N ALA A 63 3.53 -10.52 -4.40
CA ALA A 63 3.36 -9.08 -4.22
C ALA A 63 3.43 -8.31 -5.54
N GLN A 64 4.37 -8.65 -6.43
CA GLN A 64 4.46 -8.06 -7.78
C GLN A 64 3.18 -8.26 -8.57
N LYS A 65 2.65 -9.50 -8.58
CA LYS A 65 1.39 -9.81 -9.25
C LYS A 65 0.24 -8.98 -8.68
N GLU A 66 0.10 -8.91 -7.37
CA GLU A 66 -1.00 -8.19 -6.71
C GLU A 66 -0.93 -6.67 -6.92
N ILE A 67 0.27 -6.08 -6.85
CA ILE A 67 0.47 -4.64 -7.15
C ILE A 67 0.16 -4.36 -8.62
N LEU A 68 0.63 -5.21 -9.53
CA LEU A 68 0.34 -5.05 -10.97
C LEU A 68 -1.15 -5.17 -11.26
N GLN A 69 -1.83 -6.15 -10.66
CA GLN A 69 -3.29 -6.30 -10.77
C GLN A 69 -4.02 -5.05 -10.25
N LEU A 70 -3.54 -4.45 -9.16
CA LEU A 70 -4.11 -3.21 -8.64
C LEU A 70 -3.92 -2.03 -9.60
N PHE A 71 -2.75 -1.88 -10.23
CA PHE A 71 -2.55 -0.84 -11.25
C PHE A 71 -3.44 -1.05 -12.47
N ILE A 72 -3.50 -2.28 -13.00
CA ILE A 72 -4.35 -2.62 -14.14
C ILE A 72 -5.82 -2.36 -13.81
N TYR A 73 -6.28 -2.79 -12.64
CA TYR A 73 -7.66 -2.60 -12.22
C TYR A 73 -8.03 -1.11 -12.18
N ASN A 74 -7.24 -0.27 -11.50
CA ASN A 74 -7.51 1.17 -11.41
C ASN A 74 -7.50 1.84 -12.78
N TYR A 75 -6.62 1.42 -13.68
CA TYR A 75 -6.60 1.88 -15.06
C TYR A 75 -7.89 1.52 -15.81
N LEU A 76 -8.34 0.27 -15.73
CA LEU A 76 -9.52 -0.23 -16.45
C LEU A 76 -10.81 0.44 -16.01
N ILE A 77 -10.95 0.79 -14.72
CA ILE A 77 -12.15 1.45 -14.20
C ILE A 77 -12.06 2.99 -14.23
N GLY A 78 -10.94 3.54 -14.70
CA GLY A 78 -10.71 5.00 -14.71
C GLY A 78 -10.57 5.61 -13.33
N ASN A 79 -10.09 4.87 -12.33
CA ASN A 79 -9.82 5.42 -11.01
C ASN A 79 -8.50 6.20 -11.02
N SER A 80 -8.61 7.53 -11.22
CA SER A 80 -7.48 8.45 -11.24
C SER A 80 -6.98 8.85 -9.85
N ASP A 81 -7.68 8.49 -8.77
CA ASP A 81 -7.29 8.85 -7.40
C ASP A 81 -6.56 7.69 -6.68
N ALA A 82 -6.06 6.70 -7.42
CA ALA A 82 -5.30 5.57 -6.88
C ALA A 82 -3.87 5.98 -6.47
N HIS A 83 -3.75 6.65 -5.32
CA HIS A 83 -2.50 7.23 -4.83
C HIS A 83 -1.85 6.36 -3.73
N ALA A 84 -0.62 6.67 -3.31
CA ALA A 84 0.17 5.80 -2.42
C ALA A 84 -0.51 5.45 -1.09
N LYS A 85 -1.34 6.34 -0.53
CA LYS A 85 -2.10 6.05 0.71
C LYS A 85 -3.25 5.06 0.54
N ASN A 86 -3.65 4.72 -0.70
CA ASN A 86 -4.67 3.69 -0.97
C ASN A 86 -4.05 2.29 -1.15
N ILE A 87 -2.74 2.16 -1.02
CA ILE A 87 -2.03 0.90 -1.11
C ILE A 87 -1.42 0.64 0.25
N SER A 88 -1.76 -0.49 0.85
CA SER A 88 -1.34 -0.82 2.20
C SER A 88 -0.60 -2.15 2.25
N PHE A 89 0.28 -2.26 3.23
CA PHE A 89 1.13 -3.42 3.48
C PHE A 89 1.01 -3.82 4.95
N LEU A 90 0.77 -5.11 5.19
CA LEU A 90 0.77 -5.74 6.49
C LEU A 90 2.20 -5.99 6.96
N ILE A 91 2.43 -5.74 8.25
CA ILE A 91 3.69 -6.00 8.92
C ILE A 91 3.43 -7.03 10.01
N ASN A 92 3.98 -8.22 9.80
CA ASN A 92 4.08 -9.25 10.81
C ASN A 92 5.45 -9.18 11.49
N LYS A 93 5.54 -9.64 12.75
CA LYS A 93 6.77 -9.63 13.58
C LYS A 93 8.00 -10.28 12.91
N THR A 94 7.80 -11.01 11.81
CA THR A 94 8.83 -11.70 11.03
C THR A 94 8.69 -11.50 9.50
N SER A 95 7.69 -10.76 8.99
CA SER A 95 7.48 -10.64 7.53
C SER A 95 6.65 -9.41 7.10
N PHE A 96 6.88 -8.92 5.88
CA PHE A 96 6.14 -7.83 5.23
C PHE A 96 5.22 -8.42 4.14
N GLU A 97 3.91 -8.23 4.22
CA GLU A 97 2.91 -8.78 3.29
C GLU A 97 2.04 -7.64 2.72
N ARG A 98 1.40 -7.81 1.56
CA ARG A 98 0.52 -6.77 1.01
C ARG A 98 -0.87 -6.89 1.67
N GLY A 99 -1.50 -5.78 2.02
CA GLY A 99 -2.88 -5.76 2.49
C GLY A 99 -3.88 -5.84 1.34
N GLU A 100 -4.97 -6.59 1.50
CA GLU A 100 -6.10 -6.58 0.57
C GLU A 100 -6.90 -5.27 0.73
N LEU A 101 -7.34 -4.70 -0.40
CA LEU A 101 -8.39 -3.68 -0.41
C LEU A 101 -9.72 -4.43 -0.43
N LYS A 102 -10.55 -4.22 0.58
CA LYS A 102 -11.98 -4.54 0.52
C LYS A 102 -12.74 -3.38 -0.10
#